data_AF-A0A3D3B0S5-F1
#
_entry.id   AF-A0A3D3B0S5-F1
#
_cell.length_a   1.000
_cell.length_b   1.000
_cell.length_c   1.000
_cell.angle_alpha   90.00
_cell.angle_beta   90.00
_cell.angle_gamma   90.00
#
_symmetry.space_group_name_H-M   'P 1'
#
loop_
_entity.id
_entity.type
_entity.pdbx_description
1 polymer ?
#
loop_
_entity_poly.entity_id
_entity_poly.type
_entity_poly.pdbx_seq_one_letter_code
_entity_poly.pdbx_strand_id
1 'polypeptide(L)' 'LPDVRDGLKPVHRRLLYAMQQLRLGPQGEFRKCAKIVGDTMGNFHPHGNQAIYDALARLAQDFT' A
#
# COMPACT_ATOMS: atom_id res chain seq x y z
N LEU A 1 -10.12 -1.01 -13.67
CA LEU A 1 -9.28 -0.06 -14.43
C LEU A 1 -8.76 1.01 -13.46
N PRO A 2 -7.59 1.63 -13.70
CA PRO A 2 -7.12 2.75 -12.88
C PRO A 2 -8.00 3.98 -13.05
N ASP A 3 -7.96 4.90 -12.07
CA ASP A 3 -8.58 6.22 -12.20
C ASP A 3 -7.69 7.12 -13.08
N VAL A 4 -8.28 7.92 -13.97
CA VAL A 4 -7.54 8.77 -14.91
C VAL A 4 -6.76 9.90 -14.22
N ARG A 5 -7.16 10.30 -13.01
CA ARG A 5 -6.57 11.45 -12.31
C ARG A 5 -5.23 11.13 -11.65
N ASP A 6 -5.07 9.89 -11.20
CA ASP A 6 -3.88 9.46 -10.45
C ASP A 6 -3.22 8.19 -11.01
N GLY A 7 -3.85 7.51 -11.98
CA GLY A 7 -3.35 6.26 -12.55
C GLY A 7 -3.41 5.07 -11.59
N LEU A 8 -4.03 5.22 -10.41
CA LEU A 8 -4.00 4.21 -9.35
C LEU A 8 -5.25 3.33 -9.34
N LYS A 9 -5.03 2.03 -9.16
CA LYS A 9 -6.08 1.08 -8.76
C LYS A 9 -6.46 1.32 -7.28
N PRO A 10 -7.69 0.98 -6.85
CA PRO A 10 -8.13 1.18 -5.47
C PRO A 10 -7.20 0.58 -4.41
N VAL A 11 -6.58 -0.58 -4.67
CA VAL A 11 -5.64 -1.22 -3.73
C VAL A 11 -4.37 -0.39 -3.51
N HIS A 12 -3.81 0.22 -4.57
CA HIS A 12 -2.63 1.08 -4.45
C HIS A 12 -2.95 2.33 -3.63
N ARG A 13 -4.11 2.95 -3.88
CA ARG A 13 -4.54 4.16 -3.16
C ARG A 13 -4.76 3.90 -1.67
N ARG A 14 -5.41 2.79 -1.32
CA ARG A 14 -5.63 2.38 0.07
C ARG A 14 -4.30 2.11 0.79
N LEU A 15 -3.36 1.44 0.11
CA LEU A 15 -2.03 1.16 0.64
C LEU A 15 -1.24 2.45 0.93
N LEU A 16 -1.15 3.34 -0.06
CA LEU A 16 -0.46 4.63 0.09
C LEU A 16 -1.10 5.50 1.19
N TYR A 17 -2.43 5.50 1.27
CA TYR A 17 -3.14 6.21 2.32
C TYR A 17 -2.87 5.61 3.71
N ALA A 18 -2.85 4.28 3.86
CA ALA A 18 -2.48 3.64 5.12
C ALA A 18 -1.05 3.98 5.54
N MET A 19 -0.10 4.00 4.60
CA MET A 19 1.29 4.43 4.87
C MET A 19 1.37 5.89 5.33
N GLN A 20 0.56 6.76 4.73
CA GLN A 20 0.45 8.16 5.15
C GLN A 20 -0.12 8.29 6.57
N GLN A 21 -1.17 7.53 6.93
CA GLN A 21 -1.74 7.53 8.29
C GLN A 21 -0.71 7.04 9.32
N LEU A 22 0.15 6.10 8.94
CA LEU A 22 1.26 5.60 9.74
C LEU A 22 2.48 6.54 9.79
N ARG A 23 2.42 7.70 9.11
CA ARG A 23 3.51 8.67 9.00
C ARG A 23 4.81 8.06 8.46
N LEU A 24 4.68 7.12 7.51
CA LEU A 24 5.82 6.49 6.84
C LEU A 24 6.31 7.40 5.72
N GLY A 25 7.26 8.27 6.05
CA GLY A 25 7.96 9.11 5.08
C GLY A 25 9.28 8.49 4.62
N PRO A 26 9.85 8.96 3.50
CA PRO A 26 11.11 8.45 2.95
C PRO A 26 12.34 8.70 3.84
N GLN A 27 12.26 9.67 4.77
CA GLN A 27 13.31 9.94 5.76
C GLN A 27 13.10 9.19 7.09
N GLY A 28 12.01 8.42 7.20
CA GLY A 28 11.66 7.69 8.43
C GLY A 28 12.38 6.34 8.54
N GLU A 29 12.24 5.71 9.70
CA GLU A 29 12.75 4.36 9.93
C GLU A 29 12.00 3.30 9.12
N PHE A 30 12.70 2.22 8.77
CA PHE A 30 12.08 1.07 8.12
C PHE A 30 11.06 0.39 9.06
N ARG A 31 9.93 -0.01 8.49
CA ARG A 31 8.87 -0.75 9.20
C ARG A 31 8.57 -2.03 8.46
N LYS A 32 8.22 -3.07 9.21
CA LYS A 32 7.88 -4.38 8.63
C LYS A 32 6.65 -4.25 7.72
N CYS A 33 6.74 -4.79 6.51
CA CYS A 33 5.63 -4.82 5.53
C CYS A 33 4.34 -5.40 6.13
N ALA A 34 4.46 -6.41 7.00
CA ALA A 34 3.31 -7.01 7.70
C ALA A 34 2.46 -5.99 8.48
N LYS A 35 3.08 -4.95 9.06
CA LYS A 35 2.34 -3.89 9.75
C LYS A 35 1.52 -3.05 8.77
N ILE A 36 2.12 -2.65 7.65
CA ILE A 36 1.47 -1.84 6.61
C ILE A 36 0.31 -2.63 5.98
N VAL A 37 0.54 -3.91 5.66
CA VAL A 37 -0.48 -4.80 5.10
C VAL A 37 -1.61 -5.02 6.10
N GLY A 38 -1.30 -5.29 7.37
CA GLY A 38 -2.30 -5.47 8.42
C GLY A 38 -3.18 -4.25 8.63
N ASP A 39 -2.58 -3.05 8.67
CA ASP A 39 -3.34 -1.81 8.88
C ASP A 39 -4.15 -1.43 7.64
N THR A 40 -3.65 -1.70 6.43
CA THR A 40 -4.42 -1.53 5.20
C THR A 40 -5.62 -2.46 5.18
N MET A 41 -5.42 -3.71 5.60
CA MET A 41 -6.47 -4.73 5.65
C MET A 41 -7.56 -4.38 6.66
N GLY A 42 -7.15 -4.02 7.88
CA GLY A 42 -8.06 -3.71 8.98
C GLY A 42 -8.89 -2.44 8.76
N ASN A 43 -8.33 -1.41 8.12
CA ASN A 43 -8.98 -0.11 8.02
C ASN A 43 -9.57 0.21 6.64
N PHE A 44 -9.01 -0.33 5.55
CA PHE A 44 -9.32 0.16 4.20
C PHE A 44 -9.59 -0.94 3.16
N HIS A 45 -9.18 -2.18 3.41
CA HIS A 45 -9.30 -3.30 2.47
C HIS A 45 -9.60 -4.62 3.21
N PRO A 46 -10.86 -4.87 3.64
CA PRO A 46 -11.23 -6.03 4.46
C PRO A 46 -11.34 -7.33 3.64
N HIS A 47 -10.31 -7.62 2.85
CA HIS A 47 -10.18 -8.83 2.03
C HIS A 47 -8.77 -9.41 2.21
N GLY A 48 -8.48 -10.52 1.54
CA GLY A 48 -7.22 -11.26 1.69
C GLY A 48 -5.97 -10.38 1.59
N ASN A 49 -4.99 -10.66 2.46
CA ASN A 49 -3.74 -9.92 2.56
C ASN A 49 -2.86 -9.99 1.29
N GLN A 50 -3.00 -11.05 0.49
CA GLN A 50 -2.17 -11.32 -0.67
C GLN A 50 -2.24 -10.18 -1.70
N ALA A 51 -3.44 -9.70 -2.03
CA ALA A 51 -3.60 -8.61 -2.99
C ALA A 51 -2.93 -7.30 -2.54
N ILE A 52 -2.86 -7.07 -1.22
CA ILE A 52 -2.21 -5.88 -0.63
C ILE A 52 -0.69 -6.05 -0.66
N TYR A 53 -0.19 -7.23 -0.28
CA TYR A 53 1.24 -7.51 -0.30
C TYR A 53 1.80 -7.49 -1.73
N ASP A 54 1.10 -8.10 -2.68
CA ASP A 54 1.50 -8.10 -4.09
C ASP A 54 1.54 -6.68 -4.67
N ALA A 55 0.57 -5.84 -4.30
CA ALA A 55 0.56 -4.43 -4.67
C ALA A 55 1.76 -3.68 -4.09
N LEU A 56 2.08 -3.90 -2.82
CA LEU A 56 3.25 -3.29 -2.17
C LEU A 56 4.56 -3.75 -2.84
N ALA A 57 4.70 -5.05 -3.09
CA ALA A 57 5.89 -5.60 -3.72
C ALA A 57 6.07 -5.04 -5.15
N ARG A 58 5.00 -4.96 -5.95
CA ARG A 58 5.08 -4.40 -7.32
C ARG A 58 5.45 -2.92 -7.33
N LEU A 59 4.99 -2.12 -6.37
CA LEU A 59 5.35 -0.70 -6.30
C LEU A 59 6.82 -0.47 -5.93
N ALA A 60 7.50 -1.48 -5.36
CA ALA A 60 8.89 -1.39 -4.93
C ALA A 60 9.89 -1.97 -5.96
N GLN A 61 9.42 -2.50 -7.09
CA GLN A 61 10.27 -3.14 -8.09
C GLN A 61 10.72 -2.12 -9.16
N ASP A 62 12.01 -1.81 -9.20
CA ASP A 62 12.59 -0.81 -10.13
C ASP A 62 12.54 -1.19 -11.62
N PHE A 63 12.22 -2.46 -11.93
CA PHE A 63 12.17 -3.00 -13.30
C PHE A 63 10.76 -3.14 -13.87
N THR A 64 9.75 -2.53 -13.23
CA THR A 64 8.32 -2.71 -13.53
C THR A 64 7.68 -1.50 -14.17
#